data_AF-A0A401X9L4-F1
#
_entry.id   AF-A0A401X9L4-F1
#
_cell.length_a   1.000
_cell.length_b   1.000
_cell.length_c   1.000
_cell.angle_alpha   90.00
_cell.angle_beta   90.00
_cell.angle_gamma   90.00
#
_symmetry.space_group_name_H-M   'P 1'
#
loop_
_entity.id
_entity.type
_entity.pdbx_description
1 polymer ?
#
loop_
_entity_poly.entity_id
_entity_poly.type
_entity_poly.pdbx_seq_one_letter_code
_entity_poly.pdbx_strand_id
1 'polypeptide(L)'
;MRNQRQSQSNGSIDLFSYDESKGKTSDIVEHEAQQAQPSHNGQRQKRNWYHIVLGALPAGQSIKALNESFNESEDTLPSERLQPTSGKIIAATIILNEWGLYVPDTLAIASFAWGLGNMLSTGDASLLPDWRAKQTFINSEIEDILTQIETGEPPHPLSWSDLIETSYILRDKLKIPKELWLGVQCAIVVERERPPPGDLLCSLYLNDLETAAATLNRAPTAFAEYMGIKKPRDPWNALKDRSRISNLLYPGMFPLARWPGPGLHPLNVLQQAAVNNICYNLSREGLEAVNGPPGTGKTFLLRDIVAHVMLSRAEHLAMIKDPNMGIGQINLLDFAIVVASSNNAAVENVSLELPIRSKSLDESIWLERGLRRVVS
;
A
#
# COMPACT_ATOMS: atom_id res chain seq x y z
N MET A 1 23.72 -51.55 7.60
CA MET A 1 23.92 -50.18 8.12
C MET A 1 24.10 -49.23 6.93
N ARG A 2 23.01 -48.62 6.46
CA ARG A 2 23.00 -47.61 5.39
C ARG A 2 22.38 -46.35 5.99
N ASN A 3 23.18 -45.29 6.06
CA ASN A 3 22.77 -44.00 6.59
C ASN A 3 21.76 -43.33 5.65
N GLN A 4 20.54 -43.11 6.16
CA GLN A 4 19.59 -42.17 5.58
C GLN A 4 20.05 -40.74 5.92
N ARG A 5 20.34 -39.93 4.91
CA ARG A 5 20.39 -38.46 5.04
C ARG A 5 19.01 -37.94 4.67
N GLN A 6 18.28 -37.44 5.67
CA GLN A 6 17.07 -36.64 5.48
C GLN A 6 17.48 -35.30 4.84
N SER A 7 17.01 -35.03 3.63
CA SER A 7 17.01 -33.70 3.05
C SER A 7 15.87 -32.89 3.67
N GLN A 8 16.21 -31.92 4.52
CA GLN A 8 15.27 -30.88 4.93
C GLN A 8 15.02 -29.97 3.72
N SER A 9 13.80 -30.01 3.18
CA SER A 9 13.31 -29.02 2.23
C SER A 9 13.06 -27.71 2.98
N ASN A 10 13.95 -26.74 2.81
CA ASN A 10 13.68 -25.35 3.21
C ASN A 10 12.56 -24.82 2.31
N GLY A 11 11.37 -24.66 2.90
CA GLY A 11 10.26 -23.94 2.28
C GLY A 11 10.64 -22.48 2.14
N SER A 12 11.06 -22.08 0.94
CA SER A 12 11.06 -20.69 0.50
C SER A 12 9.60 -20.23 0.43
N ILE A 13 9.22 -19.27 1.28
CA ILE A 13 7.97 -18.55 1.16
C ILE A 13 8.21 -17.50 0.10
N ASP A 14 7.66 -17.74 -1.07
CA ASP A 14 7.73 -16.86 -2.22
C ASP A 14 6.80 -15.66 -1.96
N LEU A 15 7.36 -14.53 -1.52
CA LEU A 15 6.62 -13.29 -1.19
C LEU A 15 6.01 -12.61 -2.42
N PHE A 16 6.15 -13.19 -3.61
CA PHE A 16 5.59 -12.70 -4.87
C PHE A 16 4.95 -13.79 -5.74
N SER A 17 4.50 -14.91 -5.17
CA SER A 17 3.59 -15.80 -5.92
C SER A 17 2.21 -15.14 -6.03
N TYR A 18 2.03 -14.33 -7.07
CA TYR A 18 0.71 -14.03 -7.58
C TYR A 18 0.11 -15.37 -8.02
N ASP A 19 -0.87 -15.85 -7.27
CA ASP A 19 -1.59 -17.08 -7.59
C ASP A 19 -2.49 -16.81 -8.80
N GLU A 20 -1.95 -17.02 -10.01
CA GLU A 20 -2.68 -16.95 -11.28
C GLU A 20 -3.88 -17.92 -11.33
N SER A 21 -4.03 -18.83 -10.36
CA SER A 21 -5.13 -19.78 -10.31
C SER A 21 -6.46 -19.22 -9.75
N LYS A 22 -6.49 -17.98 -9.25
CA LYS A 22 -7.74 -17.27 -8.88
C LYS A 22 -8.28 -16.31 -9.94
N GLY A 23 -7.81 -16.44 -11.19
CA GLY A 23 -8.29 -15.69 -12.35
C GLY A 23 -9.21 -16.46 -13.29
N LYS A 24 -9.88 -17.54 -12.84
CA LYS A 24 -10.91 -18.23 -13.64
C LYS A 24 -12.31 -17.68 -13.32
N THR A 25 -12.54 -16.44 -13.69
CA THR A 25 -13.88 -15.85 -13.88
C THR A 25 -14.27 -15.81 -15.36
N SER A 26 -13.72 -16.69 -16.21
CA SER A 26 -14.04 -16.71 -17.65
C SER A 26 -15.34 -17.44 -17.99
N ASP A 27 -15.78 -18.40 -17.19
CA ASP A 27 -16.82 -19.33 -17.67
C ASP A 27 -18.25 -18.90 -17.29
N ILE A 28 -18.40 -17.89 -16.40
CA ILE A 28 -19.71 -17.30 -16.05
C ILE A 28 -19.93 -15.98 -16.81
N VAL A 29 -18.87 -15.22 -17.10
CA VAL A 29 -18.94 -14.01 -17.93
C VAL A 29 -19.31 -14.33 -19.39
N GLU A 30 -18.96 -15.51 -19.89
CA GLU A 30 -19.35 -15.95 -21.24
C GLU A 30 -20.85 -16.29 -21.37
N HIS A 31 -21.54 -16.63 -20.28
CA HIS A 31 -22.97 -16.96 -20.33
C HIS A 31 -23.88 -15.73 -20.26
N GLU A 32 -23.47 -14.63 -19.64
CA GLU A 32 -24.21 -13.35 -19.70
C GLU A 32 -23.88 -12.52 -20.96
N ALA A 33 -22.72 -12.75 -21.58
CA ALA A 33 -22.36 -12.13 -22.86
C ALA A 33 -23.26 -12.56 -24.04
N GLN A 34 -24.08 -13.60 -23.89
CA GLN A 34 -24.96 -14.11 -24.95
C GLN A 34 -26.37 -13.49 -25.00
N GLN A 35 -26.73 -12.59 -24.09
CA GLN A 35 -28.02 -11.88 -24.14
C GLN A 35 -27.93 -10.41 -24.61
N ALA A 36 -26.74 -9.91 -24.93
CA ALA A 36 -26.60 -8.65 -25.64
C ALA A 36 -26.68 -8.90 -27.15
N GLN A 37 -27.85 -8.64 -27.76
CA GLN A 37 -27.94 -8.52 -29.22
C GLN A 37 -26.88 -7.50 -29.70
N PRO A 38 -25.96 -7.86 -30.60
CA PRO A 38 -24.99 -6.90 -31.10
C PRO A 38 -25.72 -5.87 -31.97
N SER A 39 -25.63 -4.61 -31.58
CA SER A 39 -26.04 -3.49 -32.44
C SER A 39 -25.16 -3.49 -33.69
N HIS A 40 -25.77 -3.20 -34.84
CA HIS A 40 -25.20 -3.40 -36.18
C HIS A 40 -24.01 -2.47 -36.55
N ASN A 41 -23.43 -1.75 -35.60
CA ASN A 41 -22.23 -0.92 -35.75
C ASN A 41 -21.48 -0.96 -34.41
N GLY A 42 -20.24 -1.46 -34.38
CA GLY A 42 -19.46 -1.79 -33.18
C GLY A 42 -19.07 -0.65 -32.22
N GLN A 43 -19.91 0.37 -32.05
CA GLN A 43 -19.81 1.36 -30.98
C GLN A 43 -20.61 0.86 -29.77
N ARG A 44 -19.92 0.64 -28.65
CA ARG A 44 -20.55 0.31 -27.38
C ARG A 44 -21.37 1.50 -26.92
N GLN A 45 -22.66 1.27 -26.68
CA GLN A 45 -23.55 2.33 -26.23
C GLN A 45 -23.31 2.63 -24.75
N LYS A 46 -23.28 3.92 -24.42
CA LYS A 46 -23.26 4.36 -23.02
C LYS A 46 -24.56 3.98 -22.33
N ARG A 47 -24.44 3.50 -21.09
CA ARG A 47 -25.55 3.09 -20.23
C ARG A 47 -25.51 3.83 -18.90
N ASN A 48 -26.67 3.94 -18.27
CA ASN A 48 -26.77 4.52 -16.94
C ASN A 48 -26.46 3.48 -15.87
N TRP A 49 -25.64 3.87 -14.91
CA TRP A 49 -25.30 3.10 -13.72
C TRP A 49 -25.67 3.92 -12.49
N TYR A 50 -26.29 3.29 -11.51
CA TYR A 50 -26.80 3.96 -10.31
C TYR A 50 -25.99 3.52 -9.11
N HIS A 51 -25.15 4.41 -8.59
CA HIS A 51 -24.48 4.22 -7.31
C HIS A 51 -25.47 4.57 -6.20
N ILE A 52 -25.95 3.56 -5.47
CA ILE A 52 -26.88 3.73 -4.37
C ILE A 52 -26.09 3.81 -3.08
N VAL A 53 -26.27 4.90 -2.34
CA VAL A 53 -25.75 5.00 -0.96
C VAL A 53 -26.73 4.28 -0.04
N LEU A 54 -26.46 3.01 0.26
CA LEU A 54 -27.28 2.17 1.14
C LEU A 54 -27.27 2.64 2.59
N GLY A 55 -26.19 3.30 3.03
CA GLY A 55 -26.06 3.77 4.39
C GLY A 55 -25.10 4.91 4.52
N ALA A 56 -25.40 5.83 5.43
CA ALA A 56 -24.50 6.90 5.84
C ALA A 56 -24.60 7.15 7.34
N LEU A 57 -23.53 7.71 7.89
CA LEU A 57 -23.40 8.05 9.31
C LEU A 57 -23.19 9.57 9.46
N PRO A 58 -23.76 10.22 10.48
CA PRO A 58 -23.45 11.61 10.79
C PRO A 58 -22.01 11.71 11.31
N ALA A 59 -21.12 12.37 10.56
CA ALA A 59 -19.67 12.30 10.78
C ALA A 59 -19.28 12.74 12.21
N GLY A 60 -19.71 13.92 12.64
CA GLY A 60 -19.37 14.45 13.96
C GLY A 60 -19.84 13.58 15.12
N GLN A 61 -21.08 13.07 15.09
CA GLN A 61 -21.62 12.22 16.16
C GLN A 61 -20.94 10.85 16.17
N SER A 62 -20.63 10.30 15.00
CA SER A 62 -20.00 8.99 14.86
C SER A 62 -18.55 9.00 15.34
N ILE A 63 -17.78 10.03 14.99
CA ILE A 63 -16.40 10.20 15.47
C ILE A 63 -16.39 10.42 16.98
N LYS A 64 -17.31 11.25 17.50
CA LYS A 64 -17.45 11.47 18.94
C LYS A 64 -17.74 10.15 19.68
N ALA A 65 -18.73 9.39 19.22
CA ALA A 65 -19.08 8.11 19.82
C ALA A 65 -17.91 7.09 19.76
N LEU A 66 -17.14 7.10 18.67
CA LEU A 66 -15.94 6.27 18.56
C LEU A 66 -14.87 6.68 19.58
N ASN A 67 -14.54 7.97 19.69
CA ASN A 67 -13.53 8.46 20.62
C ASN A 67 -13.90 8.16 22.08
N GLU A 68 -15.18 8.34 22.43
CA GLU A 68 -15.72 7.99 23.75
C GLU A 68 -15.54 6.49 24.05
N SER A 69 -15.69 5.61 23.04
CA SER A 69 -15.46 4.17 23.21
C SER A 69 -14.00 3.78 23.45
N PHE A 70 -13.04 4.62 23.05
CA PHE A 70 -11.61 4.42 23.30
C PHE A 70 -11.13 4.99 24.65
N ASN A 71 -12.02 5.60 25.44
CA ASN A 71 -11.66 6.42 26.61
C ASN A 71 -10.68 7.58 26.27
N GLU A 72 -10.63 8.02 25.01
CA GLU A 72 -9.88 9.21 24.63
C GLU A 72 -10.70 10.45 25.00
N SER A 73 -10.23 11.24 25.97
CA SER A 73 -10.88 12.51 26.30
C SER A 73 -10.55 13.56 25.25
N GLU A 74 -11.44 14.54 25.05
CA GLU A 74 -11.19 15.68 24.16
C GLU A 74 -9.85 16.38 24.48
N ASP A 75 -9.41 16.36 25.74
CA ASP A 75 -8.13 16.92 26.19
C ASP A 75 -6.87 16.18 25.68
N THR A 76 -7.02 14.92 25.25
CA THR A 76 -5.91 14.07 24.77
C THR A 76 -5.77 14.03 23.25
N LEU A 77 -6.76 14.55 22.52
CA LEU A 77 -6.78 14.53 21.07
C LEU A 77 -6.04 15.75 20.48
N PRO A 78 -5.21 15.57 19.42
CA PRO A 78 -4.67 16.69 18.68
C PRO A 78 -5.79 17.62 18.21
N SER A 79 -5.58 18.93 18.26
CA SER A 79 -6.58 19.95 17.91
C SER A 79 -7.17 19.82 16.49
N GLU A 80 -6.48 19.13 15.59
CA GLU A 80 -6.96 18.77 14.25
C GLU A 80 -8.08 17.72 14.27
N ARG A 81 -8.11 16.82 15.25
CA ARG A 81 -9.17 15.80 15.44
C ARG A 81 -10.38 16.32 16.23
N LEU A 82 -10.24 17.47 16.89
CA LEU A 82 -11.30 18.13 17.66
C LEU A 82 -12.20 19.03 16.82
N GLN A 83 -11.84 19.27 15.54
CA GLN A 83 -12.72 20.05 14.68
C GLN A 83 -14.00 19.27 14.41
N PRO A 84 -15.20 19.87 14.63
CA PRO A 84 -16.45 19.21 14.31
C PRO A 84 -16.45 18.88 12.82
N THR A 85 -16.34 17.58 12.52
CA THR A 85 -16.42 17.12 11.14
C THR A 85 -17.87 17.29 10.68
N SER A 86 -18.15 18.38 9.98
CA SER A 86 -19.44 18.59 9.35
C SER A 86 -19.58 17.64 8.16
N GLY A 87 -20.73 17.00 8.01
CA GLY A 87 -21.00 16.11 6.87
C GLY A 87 -21.44 14.70 7.26
N LYS A 88 -21.37 13.80 6.27
CA LYS A 88 -21.79 12.41 6.37
C LYS A 88 -20.65 11.50 5.94
N ILE A 89 -20.50 10.37 6.60
CA ILE A 89 -19.59 9.29 6.20
C ILE A 89 -20.43 8.25 5.47
N ILE A 90 -20.05 7.88 4.25
CA ILE A 90 -20.70 6.79 3.52
C ILE A 90 -20.34 5.48 4.21
N ALA A 91 -21.36 4.73 4.64
CA ALA A 91 -21.18 3.44 5.31
C ALA A 91 -21.18 2.29 4.32
N ALA A 92 -22.01 2.36 3.28
CA ALA A 92 -22.06 1.35 2.24
C ALA A 92 -22.67 1.85 0.94
N THR A 93 -22.24 1.26 -0.17
CA THR A 93 -22.79 1.51 -1.51
C THR A 93 -22.96 0.21 -2.30
N ILE A 94 -23.86 0.25 -3.28
CA ILE A 94 -24.02 -0.77 -4.32
C ILE A 94 -24.20 -0.09 -5.67
N ILE A 95 -24.02 -0.83 -6.76
CA ILE A 95 -24.27 -0.35 -8.11
C ILE A 95 -25.45 -1.12 -8.71
N LEU A 96 -26.42 -0.38 -9.26
CA LEU A 96 -27.48 -0.93 -10.10
C LEU A 96 -27.25 -0.57 -11.57
N ASN A 97 -27.66 -1.45 -12.47
CA ASN A 97 -27.67 -1.16 -13.90
C ASN A 97 -28.92 -0.36 -14.33
N GLU A 98 -29.05 -0.09 -15.63
CA GLU A 98 -30.14 0.70 -16.20
C GLU A 98 -31.56 0.12 -15.99
N TRP A 99 -31.65 -1.16 -15.60
CA TRP A 99 -32.91 -1.84 -15.27
C TRP A 99 -33.16 -1.97 -13.77
N GLY A 100 -32.29 -1.40 -12.93
CA GLY A 100 -32.39 -1.51 -11.47
C GLY A 100 -31.92 -2.86 -10.90
N LEU A 101 -31.24 -3.68 -11.70
CA LEU A 101 -30.63 -4.93 -11.21
C LEU A 101 -29.31 -4.63 -10.52
N TYR A 102 -29.06 -5.29 -9.39
CA TYR A 102 -27.77 -5.24 -8.71
C TYR A 102 -26.65 -5.77 -9.60
N VAL A 103 -25.53 -5.08 -9.61
CA VAL A 103 -24.30 -5.51 -10.28
C VAL A 103 -23.46 -6.29 -9.26
N PRO A 104 -23.20 -7.60 -9.46
CA PRO A 104 -22.41 -8.41 -8.55
C PRO A 104 -21.03 -7.82 -8.23
N ASP A 105 -20.50 -8.14 -7.05
CA ASP A 105 -19.19 -7.68 -6.55
C ASP A 105 -19.04 -6.16 -6.40
N THR A 106 -20.14 -5.40 -6.45
CA THR A 106 -20.12 -3.92 -6.30
C THR A 106 -20.52 -3.44 -4.91
N LEU A 107 -20.83 -4.35 -3.98
CA LEU A 107 -21.12 -4.00 -2.60
C LEU A 107 -19.84 -3.54 -1.90
N ALA A 108 -19.79 -2.25 -1.59
CA ALA A 108 -18.74 -1.66 -0.80
C ALA A 108 -19.25 -1.34 0.60
N ILE A 109 -18.49 -1.73 1.62
CA ILE A 109 -18.77 -1.39 3.02
C ILE A 109 -17.54 -0.69 3.60
N ALA A 110 -17.75 0.43 4.28
CA ALA A 110 -16.69 1.17 4.94
C ALA A 110 -16.25 0.43 6.22
N SER A 111 -14.95 0.15 6.35
CA SER A 111 -14.38 -0.42 7.57
C SER A 111 -14.65 0.43 8.81
N PHE A 112 -14.80 1.75 8.63
CA PHE A 112 -15.22 2.67 9.70
C PHE A 112 -16.59 2.32 10.28
N ALA A 113 -17.57 1.99 9.43
CA ALA A 113 -18.92 1.67 9.90
C ALA A 113 -18.93 0.38 10.72
N TRP A 114 -18.22 -0.65 10.27
CA TRP A 114 -18.06 -1.86 11.06
C TRP A 114 -17.27 -1.62 12.35
N GLY A 115 -16.18 -0.87 12.28
CA GLY A 115 -15.35 -0.57 13.46
C GLY A 115 -16.12 0.20 14.52
N LEU A 116 -16.91 1.19 14.11
CA LEU A 116 -17.79 1.94 15.00
C LEU A 116 -18.81 1.03 15.69
N GLY A 117 -19.59 0.25 14.92
CA GLY A 117 -20.60 -0.61 15.52
C GLY A 117 -20.00 -1.72 16.40
N ASN A 118 -18.82 -2.24 16.05
CA ASN A 118 -18.12 -3.20 16.90
C ASN A 118 -17.65 -2.56 18.22
N MET A 119 -17.05 -1.37 18.17
CA MET A 119 -16.62 -0.64 19.36
C MET A 119 -17.79 -0.26 20.26
N LEU A 120 -18.89 0.24 19.69
CA LEU A 120 -20.07 0.62 20.49
C LEU A 120 -20.81 -0.58 21.09
N SER A 121 -20.75 -1.76 20.45
CA SER A 121 -21.42 -2.96 20.94
C SER A 121 -20.59 -3.79 21.92
N THR A 122 -19.26 -3.77 21.80
CA THR A 122 -18.37 -4.64 22.59
C THR A 122 -17.39 -3.86 23.48
N GLY A 123 -17.01 -2.64 23.10
CA GLY A 123 -15.90 -1.90 23.70
C GLY A 123 -14.52 -2.54 23.45
N ASP A 124 -14.41 -3.56 22.61
CA ASP A 124 -13.19 -4.35 22.45
C ASP A 124 -12.49 -4.06 21.13
N ALA A 125 -11.46 -3.22 21.21
CA ALA A 125 -10.61 -2.86 20.07
C ALA A 125 -9.79 -4.04 19.53
N SER A 126 -9.58 -5.10 20.31
CA SER A 126 -8.80 -6.28 19.87
C SER A 126 -9.48 -7.08 18.77
N LEU A 127 -10.79 -6.88 18.59
CA LEU A 127 -11.59 -7.49 17.54
C LEU A 127 -11.50 -6.75 16.21
N LEU A 128 -11.02 -5.49 16.18
CA LEU A 128 -10.98 -4.68 14.95
C LEU A 128 -10.17 -5.29 13.78
N PRO A 129 -9.10 -6.06 14.00
CA PRO A 129 -8.41 -6.77 12.92
C PRO A 129 -9.31 -7.78 12.17
N ASP A 130 -10.39 -8.28 12.76
CA ASP A 130 -11.28 -9.28 12.14
C ASP A 130 -12.12 -8.74 10.98
N TRP A 131 -12.03 -7.44 10.66
CA TRP A 131 -12.82 -6.79 9.61
C TRP A 131 -12.80 -7.58 8.30
N ARG A 132 -11.63 -8.05 7.86
CA ARG A 132 -11.50 -8.74 6.57
C ARG A 132 -12.30 -10.03 6.51
N ALA A 133 -12.21 -10.84 7.56
CA ALA A 133 -13.01 -12.05 7.67
C ALA A 133 -14.50 -11.68 7.71
N LYS A 134 -14.88 -10.71 8.55
CA LYS A 134 -16.27 -10.28 8.73
C LYS A 134 -16.88 -9.67 7.47
N GLN A 135 -16.13 -8.88 6.72
CA GLN A 135 -16.59 -8.27 5.47
C GLN A 135 -17.01 -9.34 4.47
N THR A 136 -16.25 -10.43 4.34
CA THR A 136 -16.58 -11.52 3.41
C THR A 136 -17.94 -12.14 3.74
N PHE A 137 -18.21 -12.40 5.03
CA PHE A 137 -19.50 -12.94 5.48
C PHE A 137 -20.64 -11.95 5.28
N ILE A 138 -20.44 -10.67 5.66
CA ILE A 138 -21.47 -9.64 5.50
C ILE A 138 -21.77 -9.41 4.02
N ASN A 139 -20.75 -9.38 3.16
CA ASN A 139 -20.94 -9.20 1.73
C ASN A 139 -21.76 -10.34 1.13
N SER A 140 -21.39 -11.59 1.40
CA SER A 140 -22.15 -12.76 0.92
C SER A 140 -23.62 -12.65 1.29
N GLU A 141 -23.93 -12.46 2.58
CA GLU A 141 -25.33 -12.43 3.03
C GLU A 141 -26.14 -11.26 2.44
N ILE A 142 -25.52 -10.10 2.24
CA ILE A 142 -26.19 -8.95 1.65
C ILE A 142 -26.35 -9.11 0.13
N GLU A 143 -25.34 -9.65 -0.55
CA GLU A 143 -25.39 -9.94 -1.98
C GLU A 143 -26.44 -11.02 -2.29
N ASP A 144 -26.57 -12.03 -1.43
CA ASP A 144 -27.63 -13.05 -1.53
C ASP A 144 -29.03 -12.42 -1.42
N ILE A 145 -29.22 -11.42 -0.56
CA ILE A 145 -30.48 -10.65 -0.46
C ILE A 145 -30.71 -9.81 -1.74
N LEU A 146 -29.68 -9.13 -2.23
CA LEU A 146 -29.76 -8.25 -3.39
C LEU A 146 -29.98 -9.00 -4.71
N THR A 147 -29.50 -10.24 -4.79
CA THR A 147 -29.60 -11.10 -5.99
C THR A 147 -30.71 -12.14 -5.89
N GLN A 148 -31.17 -12.45 -4.68
CA GLN A 148 -32.11 -13.52 -4.35
C GLN A 148 -31.67 -14.91 -4.83
N ILE A 149 -30.36 -15.18 -4.87
CA ILE A 149 -29.83 -16.47 -5.36
C ILE A 149 -30.38 -17.67 -4.59
N GLU A 150 -30.63 -17.54 -3.28
CA GLU A 150 -31.16 -18.63 -2.46
C GLU A 150 -32.61 -19.03 -2.77
N THR A 151 -33.41 -18.14 -3.38
CA THR A 151 -34.81 -18.47 -3.73
C THR A 151 -34.92 -19.25 -5.05
N GLY A 152 -33.84 -19.29 -5.84
CA GLY A 152 -33.84 -19.87 -7.19
C GLY A 152 -34.62 -19.05 -8.21
N GLU A 153 -35.06 -17.85 -7.84
CA GLU A 153 -35.73 -16.90 -8.73
C GLU A 153 -34.71 -16.11 -9.56
N PRO A 154 -35.05 -15.70 -10.79
CA PRO A 154 -34.18 -14.83 -11.58
C PRO A 154 -34.02 -13.47 -10.88
N PRO A 155 -32.84 -12.83 -10.97
CA PRO A 155 -32.61 -11.52 -10.36
C PRO A 155 -33.63 -10.51 -10.89
N HIS A 156 -34.25 -9.77 -9.97
CA HIS A 156 -35.29 -8.79 -10.29
C HIS A 156 -34.84 -7.37 -9.99
N PRO A 157 -35.41 -6.35 -10.67
CA PRO A 157 -35.14 -4.94 -10.36
C PRO A 157 -35.44 -4.62 -8.90
N LEU A 158 -34.49 -3.99 -8.21
CA LEU A 158 -34.65 -3.61 -6.82
C LEU A 158 -35.55 -2.38 -6.70
N SER A 159 -36.61 -2.52 -5.92
CA SER A 159 -37.51 -1.44 -5.55
C SER A 159 -36.90 -0.58 -4.44
N TRP A 160 -37.49 0.59 -4.22
CA TRP A 160 -37.09 1.46 -3.10
C TRP A 160 -37.29 0.78 -1.73
N SER A 161 -38.32 -0.07 -1.59
CA SER A 161 -38.52 -0.87 -0.37
C SER A 161 -37.41 -1.89 -0.16
N ASP A 162 -36.95 -2.57 -1.21
CA ASP A 162 -35.88 -3.57 -1.12
C ASP A 162 -34.57 -2.91 -0.66
N LEU A 163 -34.27 -1.70 -1.17
CA LEU A 163 -33.11 -0.92 -0.77
C LEU A 163 -33.19 -0.47 0.70
N ILE A 164 -34.36 -0.04 1.17
CA ILE A 164 -34.57 0.34 2.58
C ILE A 164 -34.43 -0.87 3.50
N GLU A 165 -35.04 -1.99 3.15
CA GLU A 165 -34.95 -3.23 3.93
C GLU A 165 -33.52 -3.72 4.02
N THR A 166 -32.82 -3.78 2.89
CA THR A 166 -31.39 -4.13 2.84
C THR A 166 -30.55 -3.19 3.69
N SER A 167 -30.83 -1.87 3.65
CA SER A 167 -30.15 -0.88 4.50
C SER A 167 -30.33 -1.15 5.99
N TYR A 168 -31.53 -1.57 6.43
CA TYR A 168 -31.78 -1.91 7.83
C TYR A 168 -31.10 -3.21 8.25
N ILE A 169 -31.14 -4.24 7.40
CA ILE A 169 -30.42 -5.51 7.64
C ILE A 169 -28.92 -5.23 7.78
N LEU A 170 -28.37 -4.39 6.89
CA LEU A 170 -26.96 -4.03 6.93
C LEU A 170 -26.60 -3.25 8.20
N ARG A 171 -27.41 -2.27 8.62
CA ARG A 171 -27.23 -1.57 9.90
C ARG A 171 -27.11 -2.55 11.06
N ASP A 172 -28.02 -3.51 11.12
CA ASP A 172 -28.10 -4.48 12.23
C ASP A 172 -26.90 -5.44 12.20
N LYS A 173 -26.47 -5.91 11.02
CA LYS A 173 -25.23 -6.68 10.86
C LYS A 173 -23.98 -5.90 11.28
N LEU A 174 -23.94 -4.60 10.97
CA LEU A 174 -22.87 -3.70 11.40
C LEU A 174 -22.99 -3.29 12.87
N LYS A 175 -24.08 -3.63 13.57
CA LYS A 175 -24.37 -3.27 14.96
C LYS A 175 -24.36 -1.75 15.21
N ILE A 176 -24.79 -0.98 14.22
CA ILE A 176 -24.84 0.49 14.34
C ILE A 176 -26.14 0.91 15.03
N PRO A 177 -26.09 1.77 16.07
CA PRO A 177 -27.28 2.35 16.69
C PRO A 177 -28.15 3.09 15.68
N LYS A 178 -29.48 3.03 15.87
CA LYS A 178 -30.45 3.63 14.93
C LYS A 178 -30.26 5.14 14.80
N GLU A 179 -29.82 5.78 15.87
CA GLU A 179 -29.58 7.23 15.97
C GLU A 179 -28.41 7.67 15.08
N LEU A 180 -27.48 6.76 14.79
CA LEU A 180 -26.31 7.02 13.96
C LEU A 180 -26.49 6.53 12.51
N TRP A 181 -27.59 5.86 12.18
CA TRP A 181 -27.84 5.33 10.83
C TRP A 181 -28.81 6.21 10.05
N LEU A 182 -28.33 6.85 8.98
CA LEU A 182 -29.16 7.73 8.17
C LEU A 182 -30.00 6.98 7.12
N GLY A 183 -29.74 5.69 6.89
CA GLY A 183 -30.42 4.89 5.86
C GLY A 183 -29.98 5.23 4.43
N VAL A 184 -30.78 4.81 3.45
CA VAL A 184 -30.54 5.09 2.03
C VAL A 184 -30.60 6.60 1.77
N GLN A 185 -29.51 7.20 1.28
CA GLN A 185 -29.39 8.67 1.17
C GLN A 185 -29.74 9.20 -0.22
N CYS A 186 -29.14 8.60 -1.25
CA CYS A 186 -29.27 9.08 -2.62
C CYS A 186 -28.85 7.99 -3.62
N ALA A 187 -29.21 8.24 -4.87
CA ALA A 187 -28.71 7.54 -6.04
C ALA A 187 -27.89 8.53 -6.88
N ILE A 188 -26.66 8.18 -7.21
CA ILE A 188 -25.79 8.95 -8.11
C ILE A 188 -25.78 8.24 -9.46
N VAL A 189 -26.18 8.95 -10.51
CA VAL A 189 -26.22 8.39 -11.87
C VAL A 189 -24.91 8.70 -12.57
N VAL A 190 -24.30 7.66 -13.14
CA VAL A 190 -23.07 7.77 -13.94
C VAL A 190 -23.28 7.10 -15.29
N GLU A 191 -22.89 7.80 -16.35
CA GLU A 191 -23.02 7.29 -17.71
C GLU A 191 -21.69 6.66 -18.18
N ARG A 192 -21.67 5.33 -18.44
CA ARG A 192 -20.47 4.59 -18.88
C ARG A 192 -20.81 3.46 -19.83
N GLU A 193 -19.86 3.08 -20.67
CA GLU A 193 -19.98 1.91 -21.57
C GLU A 193 -19.82 0.57 -20.85
N ARG A 194 -19.14 0.56 -19.70
CA ARG A 194 -18.86 -0.65 -18.89
C ARG A 194 -19.36 -0.45 -17.46
N PRO A 195 -19.69 -1.54 -16.74
CA PRO A 195 -19.98 -1.49 -15.32
C PRO A 195 -18.86 -0.74 -14.57
N PRO A 196 -19.19 0.26 -13.73
CA PRO A 196 -18.21 0.84 -12.82
C PRO A 196 -17.78 -0.23 -11.81
N PRO A 197 -16.52 -0.21 -11.35
CA PRO A 197 -16.13 -0.99 -10.19
C PRO A 197 -16.86 -0.47 -8.94
N GLY A 198 -17.01 -1.33 -7.93
CA GLY A 198 -17.51 -0.92 -6.61
C GLY A 198 -16.69 0.22 -6.00
N ASP A 199 -17.31 1.00 -5.12
CA ASP A 199 -16.65 2.15 -4.50
C ASP A 199 -15.56 1.71 -3.51
N LEU A 200 -14.47 2.46 -3.45
CA LEU A 200 -13.37 2.22 -2.50
C LEU A 200 -13.65 2.95 -1.18
N LEU A 201 -14.41 2.31 -0.28
CA LEU A 201 -14.77 2.89 1.02
C LEU A 201 -13.81 2.55 2.17
N CYS A 202 -12.95 1.54 1.99
CA CYS A 202 -11.96 1.14 2.98
C CYS A 202 -10.61 1.86 2.79
N SER A 203 -9.85 1.98 3.87
CA SER A 203 -8.46 2.46 3.81
C SER A 203 -7.61 1.50 2.97
N LEU A 204 -6.85 2.04 2.03
CA LEU A 204 -5.90 1.26 1.21
C LEU A 204 -4.82 0.57 2.05
N TYR A 205 -4.55 1.09 3.25
CA TYR A 205 -3.52 0.56 4.15
C TYR A 205 -3.99 -0.63 5.00
N LEU A 206 -5.29 -0.94 5.03
CA LEU A 206 -5.82 -1.89 6.00
C LEU A 206 -5.24 -3.30 5.82
N ASN A 207 -5.09 -3.74 4.56
CA ASN A 207 -4.47 -5.02 4.22
C ASN A 207 -2.99 -5.06 4.60
N ASP A 208 -2.27 -3.95 4.39
CA ASP A 208 -0.86 -3.84 4.74
C ASP A 208 -0.66 -3.86 6.26
N LEU A 209 -1.52 -3.17 6.99
CA LEU A 209 -1.51 -3.15 8.46
C LEU A 209 -1.82 -4.53 9.06
N GLU A 210 -2.80 -5.25 8.51
CA GLU A 210 -3.12 -6.63 8.91
C GLU A 210 -1.92 -7.56 8.66
N THR A 211 -1.30 -7.46 7.49
CA THR A 211 -0.10 -8.24 7.14
C THR A 211 1.07 -7.92 8.07
N ALA A 212 1.29 -6.64 8.36
CA ALA A 212 2.32 -6.17 9.30
C ALA A 212 2.07 -6.71 10.72
N ALA A 213 0.81 -6.71 11.18
CA ALA A 213 0.45 -7.26 12.48
C ALA A 213 0.64 -8.79 12.55
N ALA A 214 0.22 -9.52 11.52
CA ALA A 214 0.37 -10.99 11.46
C ALA A 214 1.83 -11.45 11.41
N THR A 215 2.71 -10.64 10.81
CA THR A 215 4.14 -10.97 10.64
C THR A 215 5.01 -10.53 11.81
N LEU A 216 4.47 -9.85 12.82
CA LEU A 216 5.24 -9.24 13.92
C LEU A 216 6.18 -10.24 14.63
N ASN A 217 5.73 -11.48 14.85
CA ASN A 217 6.51 -12.55 15.51
C ASN A 217 7.65 -13.11 14.67
N ARG A 218 7.62 -12.88 13.35
CA ARG A 218 8.64 -13.29 12.38
C ARG A 218 9.11 -12.07 11.57
N ALA A 219 9.05 -10.88 12.19
CA ALA A 219 9.31 -9.63 11.53
C ALA A 219 10.75 -9.61 10.96
N PRO A 220 10.93 -9.22 9.69
CA PRO A 220 12.26 -8.94 9.16
C PRO A 220 13.00 -7.92 10.02
N THR A 221 14.35 -7.93 10.02
CA THR A 221 15.14 -7.12 10.95
C THR A 221 14.77 -5.63 10.90
N ALA A 222 14.62 -5.05 9.71
CA ALA A 222 14.25 -3.65 9.54
C ALA A 222 12.88 -3.31 10.16
N PHE A 223 11.90 -4.21 10.01
CA PHE A 223 10.57 -4.02 10.56
C PHE A 223 10.56 -4.18 12.09
N ALA A 224 11.31 -5.15 12.63
CA ALA A 224 11.47 -5.33 14.06
C ALA A 224 12.18 -4.13 14.73
N GLU A 225 13.16 -3.52 14.04
CA GLU A 225 13.84 -2.30 14.48
C GLU A 225 12.91 -1.09 14.43
N TYR A 226 12.13 -0.94 13.35
CA TYR A 226 11.12 0.11 13.21
C TYR A 226 10.05 0.05 14.31
N MET A 227 9.54 -1.15 14.61
CA MET A 227 8.53 -1.37 15.66
C MET A 227 9.11 -1.29 17.07
N GLY A 228 10.42 -1.09 17.23
CA GLY A 228 11.08 -1.03 18.54
C GLY A 228 11.15 -2.37 19.28
N ILE A 229 10.82 -3.47 18.61
CA ILE A 229 10.95 -4.85 19.13
C ILE A 229 12.43 -5.18 19.30
N LYS A 230 13.23 -4.85 18.29
CA LYS A 230 14.69 -4.93 18.33
C LYS A 230 15.26 -3.54 18.58
N LYS A 231 15.60 -3.25 19.83
CA LYS A 231 16.17 -1.94 20.21
C LYS A 231 17.65 -1.83 19.79
N PRO A 232 18.12 -0.62 19.40
CA PRO A 232 19.54 -0.36 19.21
C PRO A 232 20.30 -0.68 20.50
N ARG A 233 21.36 -1.48 20.40
CA ARG A 233 22.14 -1.90 21.58
C ARG A 233 22.97 -0.78 22.19
N ASP A 234 23.38 0.20 21.37
CA ASP A 234 24.33 1.24 21.78
C ASP A 234 24.03 2.57 21.06
N PRO A 235 22.96 3.28 21.46
CA PRO A 235 22.61 4.57 20.88
C PRO A 235 23.67 5.62 21.26
N TRP A 236 24.08 6.41 20.29
CA TRP A 236 25.12 7.43 20.48
C TRP A 236 24.76 8.72 19.74
N ASN A 237 25.39 9.82 20.13
CA ASN A 237 25.13 11.14 19.55
C ASN A 237 26.29 11.56 18.64
N ALA A 238 26.03 11.62 17.33
CA ALA A 238 26.97 12.01 16.29
C ALA A 238 27.64 13.39 16.51
N LEU A 239 26.96 14.30 17.22
CA LEU A 239 27.50 15.64 17.52
C LEU A 239 28.42 15.65 18.75
N LYS A 240 28.40 14.60 19.57
CA LYS A 240 29.16 14.52 20.83
C LYS A 240 30.31 13.51 20.75
N ASP A 241 30.15 12.40 20.04
CA ASP A 241 31.14 11.34 19.97
C ASP A 241 32.05 11.47 18.73
N ARG A 242 33.11 12.25 18.88
CA ARG A 242 34.11 12.45 17.82
C ARG A 242 34.89 11.19 17.47
N SER A 243 35.06 10.27 18.43
CA SER A 243 35.81 9.04 18.23
C SER A 243 35.06 8.12 17.26
N ARG A 244 33.75 7.92 17.50
CA ARG A 244 32.91 7.15 16.58
C ARG A 244 32.81 7.77 15.20
N ILE A 245 32.66 9.10 15.10
CA ILE A 245 32.69 9.79 13.80
C ILE A 245 34.02 9.56 13.08
N SER A 246 35.15 9.68 13.79
CA SER A 246 36.46 9.40 13.20
C SER A 246 36.57 7.96 12.68
N ASN A 247 35.99 6.99 13.41
CA ASN A 247 36.00 5.59 12.98
C ASN A 247 35.19 5.38 11.70
N LEU A 248 34.05 6.06 11.55
CA LEU A 248 33.24 6.01 10.33
C LEU A 248 33.93 6.66 9.12
N LEU A 249 34.95 7.48 9.35
CA LEU A 249 35.71 8.18 8.31
C LEU A 249 37.06 7.51 8.00
N TYR A 250 37.32 6.30 8.49
CA TYR A 250 38.47 5.54 8.01
C TYR A 250 38.29 5.20 6.52
N PRO A 251 39.37 5.23 5.71
CA PRO A 251 39.28 4.95 4.27
C PRO A 251 38.57 3.64 3.91
N GLY A 252 38.71 2.60 4.74
CA GLY A 252 38.03 1.32 4.54
C GLY A 252 36.52 1.33 4.75
N MET A 253 35.96 2.42 5.30
CA MET A 253 34.51 2.59 5.50
C MET A 253 33.83 3.33 4.34
N PHE A 254 34.60 3.89 3.41
CA PHE A 254 34.02 4.62 2.28
C PHE A 254 33.46 3.64 1.24
N PRO A 255 32.25 3.88 0.70
CA PRO A 255 31.75 3.11 -0.42
C PRO A 255 32.65 3.33 -1.66
N LEU A 256 32.74 2.31 -2.51
CA LEU A 256 33.53 2.36 -3.75
C LEU A 256 32.96 3.34 -4.78
N ALA A 257 31.67 3.69 -4.66
CA ALA A 257 31.00 4.65 -5.53
C ALA A 257 30.62 5.93 -4.79
N ARG A 258 30.65 7.02 -5.54
CA ARG A 258 30.12 8.33 -5.19
C ARG A 258 29.26 8.81 -6.34
N TRP A 259 28.24 9.61 -6.05
CA TRP A 259 27.45 10.21 -7.11
C TRP A 259 28.31 11.18 -7.95
N PRO A 260 28.38 11.01 -9.28
CA PRO A 260 29.21 11.83 -10.16
C PRO A 260 28.51 13.15 -10.54
N GLY A 261 27.98 13.88 -9.55
CA GLY A 261 27.19 15.10 -9.79
C GLY A 261 28.03 16.31 -10.22
N PRO A 262 27.42 17.34 -10.83
CA PRO A 262 28.13 18.55 -11.28
C PRO A 262 28.98 19.19 -10.17
N GLY A 263 30.22 19.57 -10.51
CA GLY A 263 31.22 20.13 -9.60
C GLY A 263 31.91 19.11 -8.70
N LEU A 264 31.52 17.82 -8.77
CA LEU A 264 32.07 16.73 -7.95
C LEU A 264 32.13 17.06 -6.45
N HIS A 265 31.15 17.83 -5.98
CA HIS A 265 31.14 18.35 -4.62
C HIS A 265 31.16 17.21 -3.59
N PRO A 266 32.10 17.22 -2.63
CA PRO A 266 32.13 16.21 -1.58
C PRO A 266 30.99 16.41 -0.59
N LEU A 267 30.57 15.31 0.05
CA LEU A 267 29.71 15.38 1.21
C LEU A 267 30.44 16.04 2.39
N ASN A 268 29.70 16.70 3.27
CA ASN A 268 30.27 17.16 4.53
C ASN A 268 30.58 15.97 5.46
N VAL A 269 31.37 16.21 6.51
CA VAL A 269 31.84 15.18 7.46
C VAL A 269 30.69 14.30 7.99
N LEU A 270 29.58 14.90 8.42
CA LEU A 270 28.47 14.16 9.02
C LEU A 270 27.65 13.41 7.97
N GLN A 271 27.46 14.00 6.79
CA GLN A 271 26.82 13.32 5.66
C GLN A 271 27.64 12.11 5.21
N GLN A 272 28.97 12.27 5.07
CA GLN A 272 29.85 11.17 4.69
C GLN A 272 29.89 10.08 5.76
N ALA A 273 29.97 10.44 7.04
CA ALA A 273 29.91 9.48 8.13
C ALA A 273 28.58 8.70 8.12
N ALA A 274 27.46 9.36 7.82
CA ALA A 274 26.17 8.71 7.67
C ALA A 274 26.12 7.77 6.46
N VAL A 275 26.63 8.18 5.29
CA VAL A 275 26.75 7.30 4.11
C VAL A 275 27.57 6.06 4.44
N ASN A 276 28.75 6.25 5.03
CA ASN A 276 29.65 5.15 5.38
C ASN A 276 28.98 4.18 6.38
N ASN A 277 28.30 4.71 7.40
CA ASN A 277 27.58 3.89 8.36
C ASN A 277 26.43 3.09 7.71
N ILE A 278 25.63 3.74 6.86
CA ILE A 278 24.53 3.09 6.12
C ILE A 278 25.07 1.97 5.24
N CYS A 279 26.05 2.25 4.39
CA CYS A 279 26.60 1.25 3.46
C CYS A 279 27.26 0.08 4.19
N TYR A 280 27.86 0.32 5.36
CA TYR A 280 28.48 -0.72 6.17
C TYR A 280 27.43 -1.58 6.91
N ASN A 281 26.51 -0.95 7.66
CA ASN A 281 25.56 -1.66 8.52
C ASN A 281 24.42 -2.31 7.72
N LEU A 282 23.97 -1.68 6.62
CA LEU A 282 22.85 -2.17 5.80
C LEU A 282 23.29 -3.01 4.59
N SER A 283 24.48 -3.62 4.65
CA SER A 283 24.96 -4.51 3.59
C SER A 283 24.11 -5.78 3.36
N ARG A 284 23.17 -6.07 4.27
CA ARG A 284 22.20 -7.17 4.13
C ARG A 284 20.77 -6.75 4.46
N GLU A 285 20.52 -6.35 5.69
CA GLU A 285 19.20 -5.94 6.17
C GLU A 285 19.33 -5.04 7.39
N GLY A 286 18.30 -4.23 7.65
CA GLY A 286 18.21 -3.41 8.85
C GLY A 286 17.60 -2.04 8.57
N LEU A 287 17.65 -1.18 9.59
CA LEU A 287 17.15 0.18 9.54
C LEU A 287 18.21 1.14 10.06
N GLU A 288 18.46 2.21 9.31
CA GLU A 288 19.29 3.33 9.73
C GLU A 288 18.50 4.63 9.65
N ALA A 289 18.63 5.45 10.69
CA ALA A 289 17.95 6.73 10.79
C ALA A 289 18.95 7.88 10.65
N VAL A 290 18.71 8.76 9.69
CA VAL A 290 19.49 9.99 9.52
C VAL A 290 18.61 11.18 9.86
N ASN A 291 18.95 11.86 10.95
CA ASN A 291 18.32 13.13 11.29
C ASN A 291 19.14 14.29 10.71
N GLY A 292 18.49 15.15 9.93
CA GLY A 292 19.08 16.38 9.43
C GLY A 292 18.06 17.52 9.51
N PRO A 293 18.40 18.69 10.07
CA PRO A 293 17.58 19.89 9.96
C PRO A 293 17.22 20.26 8.51
N PRO A 294 16.23 21.13 8.27
CA PRO A 294 15.95 21.69 6.94
C PRO A 294 17.20 22.30 6.31
N GLY A 295 17.38 22.13 4.99
CA GLY A 295 18.53 22.69 4.27
C GLY A 295 19.87 21.95 4.45
N THR A 296 19.94 20.86 5.22
CA THR A 296 21.20 20.09 5.45
C THR A 296 21.57 19.12 4.32
N GLY A 297 20.99 19.27 3.14
CA GLY A 297 21.40 18.51 1.95
C GLY A 297 21.16 17.00 2.01
N LYS A 298 20.07 16.54 2.67
CA LYS A 298 19.71 15.10 2.74
C LYS A 298 19.61 14.43 1.37
N THR A 299 19.20 15.18 0.33
CA THR A 299 19.16 14.68 -1.05
C THR A 299 20.55 14.35 -1.59
N PHE A 300 21.60 15.08 -1.19
CA PHE A 300 22.98 14.76 -1.59
C PHE A 300 23.47 13.47 -0.95
N LEU A 301 23.13 13.24 0.32
CA LEU A 301 23.39 11.96 0.99
C LEU A 301 22.70 10.81 0.24
N LEU A 302 21.43 10.98 -0.13
CA LEU A 302 20.67 9.96 -0.86
C LEU A 302 21.32 9.61 -2.20
N ARG A 303 21.86 10.59 -2.93
CA ARG A 303 22.56 10.36 -4.21
C ARG A 303 23.74 9.39 -4.06
N ASP A 304 24.56 9.55 -3.02
CA ASP A 304 25.69 8.64 -2.79
C ASP A 304 25.24 7.23 -2.40
N ILE A 305 24.13 7.09 -1.67
CA ILE A 305 23.52 5.77 -1.40
C ILE A 305 23.05 5.11 -2.70
N VAL A 306 22.39 5.87 -3.59
CA VAL A 306 21.98 5.35 -4.91
C VAL A 306 23.20 4.91 -5.72
N ALA A 307 24.27 5.72 -5.75
CA ALA A 307 25.51 5.36 -6.44
C ALA A 307 26.11 4.05 -5.90
N HIS A 308 26.12 3.87 -4.57
CA HIS A 308 26.57 2.64 -3.93
C HIS A 308 25.73 1.43 -4.36
N VAL A 309 24.39 1.51 -4.29
CA VAL A 309 23.50 0.40 -4.72
C VAL A 309 23.68 0.07 -6.19
N MET A 310 23.84 1.09 -7.06
CA MET A 310 24.07 0.88 -8.49
C MET A 310 25.40 0.20 -8.80
N LEU A 311 26.47 0.57 -8.08
CA LEU A 311 27.76 -0.11 -8.23
C LEU A 311 27.66 -1.55 -7.72
N SER A 312 27.07 -1.79 -6.55
CA SER A 312 26.88 -3.14 -6.01
C SER A 312 26.11 -4.02 -6.99
N ARG A 313 25.06 -3.48 -7.64
CA ARG A 313 24.32 -4.15 -8.70
C ARG A 313 25.21 -4.45 -9.92
N ALA A 314 26.02 -3.49 -10.35
CA ALA A 314 26.92 -3.65 -11.48
C ALA A 314 28.00 -4.72 -11.22
N GLU A 315 28.54 -4.79 -10.00
CA GLU A 315 29.48 -5.84 -9.59
C GLU A 315 28.84 -7.23 -9.66
N HIS A 316 27.59 -7.38 -9.22
CA HIS A 316 26.86 -8.65 -9.32
C HIS A 316 26.59 -9.04 -10.78
N LEU A 317 26.24 -8.07 -11.64
CA LEU A 317 26.09 -8.30 -13.08
C LEU A 317 27.41 -8.69 -13.74
N ALA A 318 28.53 -8.12 -13.31
CA ALA A 318 29.86 -8.45 -13.84
C ALA A 318 30.31 -9.88 -13.50
N MET A 319 29.67 -10.54 -12.53
CA MET A 319 29.92 -11.96 -12.22
C MET A 319 29.27 -12.93 -13.24
N ILE A 320 28.42 -12.44 -14.15
CA ILE A 320 27.83 -13.24 -15.22
C ILE A 320 28.93 -13.70 -16.18
N LYS A 321 29.22 -14.99 -16.16
CA LYS A 321 30.24 -15.59 -17.04
C LYS A 321 29.81 -15.70 -18.49
N ASP A 322 28.53 -15.99 -18.73
CA ASP A 322 27.94 -16.08 -20.07
C ASP A 322 26.72 -15.17 -20.18
N PRO A 323 26.86 -13.99 -20.81
CA PRO A 323 25.77 -13.05 -21.01
C PRO A 323 24.58 -13.64 -21.79
N ASN A 324 24.79 -14.71 -22.56
CA ASN A 324 23.74 -15.35 -23.36
C ASN A 324 22.79 -16.22 -22.51
N MET A 325 23.15 -16.58 -21.29
CA MET A 325 22.24 -17.30 -20.38
C MET A 325 21.13 -16.41 -19.80
N GLY A 326 21.16 -15.11 -20.11
CA GLY A 326 20.14 -14.14 -19.70
C GLY A 326 20.22 -13.75 -18.23
N ILE A 327 19.47 -12.70 -17.87
CA ILE A 327 19.40 -12.16 -16.49
C ILE A 327 18.49 -13.00 -15.56
N GLY A 328 17.77 -14.00 -16.08
CA GLY A 328 16.70 -14.70 -15.36
C GLY A 328 17.16 -15.57 -14.18
N GLN A 329 18.45 -15.86 -14.06
CA GLN A 329 19.01 -16.60 -12.91
C GLN A 329 19.52 -15.70 -11.78
N ILE A 330 19.49 -14.37 -11.96
CA ILE A 330 19.99 -13.42 -10.96
C ILE A 330 18.82 -12.65 -10.37
N ASN A 331 18.66 -12.76 -9.06
CA ASN A 331 17.76 -11.90 -8.34
C ASN A 331 18.38 -10.50 -8.21
N LEU A 332 17.90 -9.56 -9.04
CA LEU A 332 18.30 -8.16 -8.95
C LEU A 332 17.38 -7.33 -8.05
N LEU A 333 16.33 -7.94 -7.47
CA LEU A 333 15.40 -7.24 -6.58
C LEU A 333 16.08 -6.76 -5.30
N ASP A 334 17.16 -7.40 -4.88
CA ASP A 334 18.00 -6.96 -3.75
C ASP A 334 18.67 -5.58 -4.00
N PHE A 335 18.67 -5.12 -5.25
CA PHE A 335 19.17 -3.79 -5.65
C PHE A 335 18.07 -2.83 -6.10
N ALA A 336 16.80 -3.19 -5.91
CA ALA A 336 15.70 -2.28 -6.17
C ALA A 336 15.74 -1.12 -5.17
N ILE A 337 15.54 0.10 -5.67
CA ILE A 337 15.51 1.31 -4.84
C ILE A 337 14.09 1.85 -4.84
N VAL A 338 13.50 1.91 -3.67
CA VAL A 338 12.19 2.54 -3.45
C VAL A 338 12.40 3.79 -2.60
N VAL A 339 11.97 4.93 -3.11
CA VAL A 339 11.97 6.20 -2.38
C VAL A 339 10.53 6.61 -2.13
N ALA A 340 10.18 6.83 -0.86
CA ALA A 340 8.85 7.26 -0.45
C ALA A 340 8.95 8.51 0.44
N SER A 341 7.92 9.36 0.36
CA SER A 341 7.81 10.56 1.19
C SER A 341 6.33 10.93 1.31
N SER A 342 5.93 11.43 2.49
CA SER A 342 4.60 12.01 2.72
C SER A 342 4.42 13.40 2.10
N ASN A 343 5.49 13.97 1.53
CA ASN A 343 5.49 15.22 0.79
C ASN A 343 5.76 14.95 -0.71
N ASN A 344 4.76 15.19 -1.55
CA ASN A 344 4.83 15.01 -2.99
C ASN A 344 5.95 15.83 -3.65
N ALA A 345 6.20 17.06 -3.18
CA ALA A 345 7.27 17.90 -3.73
C ALA A 345 8.67 17.29 -3.46
N ALA A 346 8.85 16.58 -2.34
CA ALA A 346 10.10 15.89 -2.07
C ALA A 346 10.30 14.68 -3.00
N VAL A 347 9.22 13.94 -3.31
CA VAL A 347 9.25 12.84 -4.30
C VAL A 347 9.60 13.38 -5.68
N GLU A 348 8.93 14.47 -6.10
CA GLU A 348 9.16 15.13 -7.38
C GLU A 348 10.61 15.61 -7.53
N ASN A 349 11.18 16.21 -6.49
CA ASN A 349 12.58 16.63 -6.51
C ASN A 349 13.52 15.44 -6.75
N VAL A 350 13.31 14.31 -6.07
CA VAL A 350 14.14 13.11 -6.26
C VAL A 350 13.94 12.52 -7.66
N SER A 351 12.69 12.39 -8.12
CA SER A 351 12.37 11.76 -9.40
C SER A 351 12.77 12.59 -10.61
N LEU A 352 12.79 13.93 -10.49
CA LEU A 352 13.27 14.81 -11.54
C LEU A 352 14.78 15.02 -11.51
N GLU A 353 15.44 15.01 -10.34
CA GLU A 353 16.88 15.30 -10.28
C GLU A 353 17.78 14.11 -10.55
N LEU A 354 17.38 12.90 -10.15
CA LEU A 354 18.22 11.71 -10.30
C LEU A 354 18.38 11.20 -11.75
N PRO A 355 17.37 11.26 -12.64
CA PRO A 355 17.51 10.75 -14.01
C PRO A 355 17.96 11.81 -15.02
N ILE A 356 17.90 13.11 -14.69
CA ILE A 356 18.23 14.18 -15.66
C ILE A 356 19.74 14.35 -15.76
N ARG A 357 20.31 13.84 -16.87
CA ARG A 357 21.74 13.89 -17.20
C ARG A 357 22.45 15.19 -16.80
N SER A 358 21.95 16.36 -17.21
CA SER A 358 22.58 17.66 -16.95
C SER A 358 22.59 18.06 -15.46
N LYS A 359 21.71 17.47 -14.65
CA LYS A 359 21.65 17.65 -13.20
C LYS A 359 22.38 16.55 -12.43
N SER A 360 22.53 15.38 -13.06
CA SER A 360 23.02 14.16 -12.42
C SER A 360 24.49 13.87 -12.68
N LEU A 361 25.04 14.29 -13.82
CA LEU A 361 26.40 13.95 -14.27
C LEU A 361 27.26 15.19 -14.48
N ASP A 362 28.47 15.16 -13.94
CA ASP A 362 29.52 16.12 -14.22
C ASP A 362 30.07 15.92 -15.65
N GLU A 363 30.28 17.02 -16.36
CA GLU A 363 30.78 17.01 -17.75
C GLU A 363 32.17 16.39 -17.88
N SER A 364 33.00 16.47 -16.83
CA SER A 364 34.35 15.88 -16.85
C SER A 364 34.34 14.35 -16.81
N ILE A 365 33.30 13.75 -16.23
CA ILE A 365 33.17 12.29 -16.09
C ILE A 365 32.51 11.68 -17.33
N TRP A 366 31.54 12.38 -17.94
CA TRP A 366 30.78 11.87 -19.07
C TRP A 366 31.24 12.46 -20.40
N LEU A 367 32.19 11.79 -21.05
CA LEU A 367 32.56 12.11 -22.43
C LEU A 367 31.47 11.60 -23.39
N GLU A 368 30.80 12.49 -24.13
CA GLU A 368 29.79 12.14 -25.16
C GLU A 368 30.31 11.18 -26.24
N ARG A 369 31.62 11.04 -26.33
CA ARG A 369 32.28 10.05 -27.17
C ARG A 369 32.18 8.71 -26.45
N GLY A 370 31.09 7.97 -26.73
CA GLY A 370 30.84 6.64 -26.21
C GLY A 370 32.09 5.76 -26.22
N LEU A 371 32.18 4.85 -25.25
CA LEU A 371 33.24 3.85 -25.05
C LEU A 371 34.00 3.63 -26.36
N ARG A 372 35.16 4.30 -26.51
CA ARG A 372 35.99 4.14 -27.71
C ARG A 372 36.17 2.63 -27.86
N ARG A 373 35.67 2.07 -28.96
CA ARG A 373 35.98 0.69 -29.35
C ARG A 373 37.48 0.56 -29.17
N VAL A 374 37.89 -0.26 -28.20
CA VAL A 374 39.24 -0.78 -28.16
C VAL A 374 39.32 -1.62 -29.42
N VAL A 375 39.85 -1.01 -30.48
CA VAL A 375 40.20 -1.73 -31.70
C VAL A 375 41.36 -2.62 -31.27
N SER A 376 41.07 -3.91 -31.18
CA SER A 376 42.04 -4.99 -30.99
C SER A 376 43.12 -4.96 -32.05
#